data_AF-A0A9J6E0Z6-F1
#
_entry.id   AF-A0A9J6E0Z6-F1
#
_cell.length_a   1.000
_cell.length_b   1.000
_cell.length_c   1.000
_cell.angle_alpha   90.00
_cell.angle_beta   90.00
_cell.angle_gamma   90.00
#
_symmetry.space_group_name_H-M   'P 1'
#
loop_
_entity.id
_entity.type
_entity.pdbx_description
1 polymer ?
#
loop_
_entity_poly.entity_id
_entity_poly.type
_entity_poly.pdbx_seq_one_letter_code
_entity_poly.pdbx_strand_id
1 'polypeptide(L)'
;MLRLVVLFVVLGHVSLVDRSNFKSCNDSGFCKRNRNTKPGESPYNVELSTVKSTSSSRVEADVINSKNGVALRLELVALEEGVLRMRLNEKESAVARFEPKEALLDTIKESDLHLENKDDSSFTVTFGKHRAIVRASPLVVEVYSNGQLVLVANARGLLRFEHYRPRGSS
;
A
#
# COMPACT_ATOMS: atom_id res chain seq x y z
N MET A 1 -55.73 2.98 -14.04
CA MET A 1 -54.89 4.05 -14.63
C MET A 1 -54.48 5.08 -13.59
N LEU A 2 -55.39 5.85 -12.98
CA LEU A 2 -55.04 6.93 -12.01
C LEU A 2 -54.22 6.46 -10.79
N ARG A 3 -54.53 5.28 -10.21
CA ARG A 3 -53.77 4.71 -9.08
C ARG A 3 -52.33 4.34 -9.43
N LEU A 4 -52.05 3.92 -10.67
CA LEU A 4 -50.68 3.63 -11.13
C LEU A 4 -49.87 4.91 -11.37
N VAL A 5 -50.51 5.97 -11.86
CA VAL A 5 -49.87 7.28 -12.06
C VAL A 5 -49.46 7.89 -10.73
N VAL A 6 -50.31 7.82 -9.70
CA VAL A 6 -49.97 8.27 -8.34
C VAL A 6 -48.82 7.45 -7.76
N LEU A 7 -48.80 6.12 -7.96
CA LEU A 7 -47.68 5.28 -7.52
C LEU A 7 -46.36 5.66 -8.22
N PHE A 8 -46.40 5.99 -9.51
CA PHE A 8 -45.23 6.42 -10.29
C PHE A 8 -44.69 7.79 -9.86
N VAL A 9 -45.56 8.71 -9.42
CA VAL A 9 -45.19 10.03 -8.90
C VAL A 9 -44.59 9.92 -7.49
N VAL A 10 -45.09 9.01 -6.65
CA VAL A 10 -44.55 8.77 -5.29
C VAL A 10 -43.21 8.01 -5.34
N LEU A 11 -42.95 7.23 -6.40
CA LEU A 11 -41.65 6.64 -6.71
C LEU A 11 -40.63 7.66 -7.27
N GLY A 12 -41.05 8.91 -7.49
CA GLY A 12 -40.23 10.00 -7.99
C GLY A 12 -39.20 10.48 -6.97
N HIS A 13 -37.95 10.04 -7.16
CA HIS A 13 -36.72 10.63 -6.62
C HIS A 13 -36.75 11.14 -5.17
N VAL A 14 -36.59 10.20 -4.24
CA VAL A 14 -36.17 10.52 -2.86
C VAL A 14 -34.69 10.92 -2.87
N SER A 15 -34.41 12.16 -3.25
CA SER A 15 -33.08 12.76 -3.12
C SER A 15 -32.89 13.26 -1.69
N LEU A 16 -32.46 12.38 -0.79
CA LEU A 16 -32.21 12.70 0.62
C LEU A 16 -31.00 13.64 0.84
N VAL A 17 -30.13 13.77 -0.15
CA VAL A 17 -28.95 14.64 -0.09
C VAL A 17 -28.66 15.29 -1.44
N ASP A 18 -28.16 16.53 -1.40
CA ASP A 18 -27.58 17.19 -2.57
C ASP A 18 -26.14 16.67 -2.79
N ARG A 19 -25.98 15.85 -3.82
CA ARG A 19 -24.70 15.24 -4.18
C ARG A 19 -23.64 16.25 -4.61
N SER A 20 -24.03 17.45 -5.06
CA SER A 20 -23.09 18.48 -5.49
C SER A 20 -22.22 19.03 -4.34
N ASN A 21 -22.68 18.88 -3.10
CA ASN A 21 -21.92 19.24 -1.90
C ASN A 21 -20.82 18.23 -1.55
N PHE A 22 -20.78 17.06 -2.19
CA PHE A 22 -19.81 16.02 -1.92
C PHE A 22 -18.88 15.84 -3.11
N LYS A 23 -17.57 16.00 -2.88
CA LYS A 23 -16.56 15.82 -3.92
C LYS A 23 -16.63 14.41 -4.50
N SER A 24 -16.79 14.31 -5.82
CA SER A 24 -16.50 13.07 -6.54
C SER A 24 -14.99 12.84 -6.59
N CYS A 25 -14.58 11.65 -7.07
CA CYS A 25 -13.16 11.39 -7.30
C CYS A 25 -12.52 12.38 -8.29
N ASN A 26 -13.30 12.90 -9.25
CA ASN A 26 -12.79 13.86 -10.24
C ASN A 26 -12.60 15.26 -9.65
N ASP A 27 -13.36 15.61 -8.61
CA ASP A 27 -13.24 16.89 -7.88
C ASP A 27 -12.12 16.86 -6.85
N SER A 28 -11.65 15.67 -6.47
CA SER A 28 -10.51 15.48 -5.59
C SER A 28 -9.23 15.21 -6.38
N GLY A 29 -8.31 16.19 -6.36
CA GLY A 29 -7.07 16.12 -7.14
C GLY A 29 -6.22 14.87 -6.89
N PHE A 30 -6.07 14.43 -5.63
CA PHE A 30 -5.32 13.21 -5.33
C PHE A 30 -6.05 11.96 -5.83
N CYS A 31 -7.39 11.90 -5.71
CA CYS A 31 -8.17 10.76 -6.19
C CYS A 31 -8.06 10.62 -7.70
N LYS A 32 -8.27 11.72 -8.43
CA LYS A 32 -8.11 11.78 -9.89
C LYS A 32 -6.71 11.32 -10.33
N ARG A 33 -5.64 11.82 -9.70
CA ARG A 33 -4.26 11.41 -10.05
C ARG A 33 -3.99 9.94 -9.78
N ASN A 34 -4.44 9.41 -8.63
CA ASN A 34 -4.26 7.99 -8.29
C ASN A 34 -5.07 7.09 -9.23
N ARG A 35 -6.33 7.44 -9.53
CA ARG A 35 -7.22 6.68 -10.41
C ARG A 35 -6.72 6.64 -11.87
N ASN A 36 -6.01 7.68 -12.30
CA ASN A 36 -5.39 7.73 -13.63
C ASN A 36 -4.05 6.96 -13.73
N THR A 37 -3.59 6.33 -12.65
CA THR A 37 -2.42 5.45 -12.70
C THR A 37 -2.73 4.25 -13.59
N LYS A 38 -1.91 4.04 -14.62
CA LYS A 38 -2.08 2.92 -15.56
C LYS A 38 -1.59 1.62 -14.93
N PRO A 39 -2.37 0.53 -15.01
CA PRO A 39 -1.88 -0.80 -14.63
C PRO A 39 -0.62 -1.19 -15.42
N GLY A 40 0.28 -1.96 -14.79
CA GLY A 40 1.47 -2.53 -15.41
C GLY A 40 2.69 -1.60 -15.49
N GLU A 41 2.56 -0.32 -15.15
CA GLU A 41 3.64 0.68 -15.27
C GLU A 41 4.27 1.08 -13.92
N SER A 42 4.40 0.14 -12.98
CA SER A 42 4.98 0.41 -11.65
C SER A 42 6.48 0.74 -11.75
N PRO A 43 6.92 1.94 -11.35
CA PRO A 43 8.33 2.34 -11.42
C PRO A 43 9.13 1.98 -10.16
N TYR A 44 8.52 1.33 -9.18
CA TYR A 44 9.13 1.07 -7.87
C TYR A 44 9.93 -0.22 -7.91
N ASN A 45 11.23 -0.13 -7.64
CA ASN A 45 12.15 -1.26 -7.65
C ASN A 45 12.84 -1.39 -6.30
N VAL A 46 12.91 -2.59 -5.73
CA VAL A 46 13.64 -2.86 -4.49
C VAL A 46 15.14 -2.89 -4.79
N GLU A 47 15.91 -2.16 -4.00
CA GLU A 47 17.37 -2.24 -4.01
C GLU A 47 17.81 -3.42 -3.14
N LEU A 48 17.95 -4.60 -3.75
CA LEU A 48 18.20 -5.85 -3.03
C LEU A 48 19.47 -5.79 -2.19
N SER A 49 20.50 -5.06 -2.61
CA SER A 49 21.73 -4.88 -1.83
C SER A 49 21.49 -4.29 -0.43
N THR A 50 20.41 -3.52 -0.25
CA THR A 50 20.06 -2.86 1.02
C THR A 50 19.21 -3.70 1.98
N VAL A 51 18.76 -4.88 1.54
CA VAL A 51 17.91 -5.77 2.36
C VAL A 51 18.67 -6.21 3.61
N LYS A 52 18.09 -5.94 4.79
CA LYS A 52 18.67 -6.28 6.10
C LYS A 52 17.60 -6.52 7.16
N SER A 53 17.89 -7.40 8.11
CA SER A 53 17.11 -7.49 9.35
C SER A 53 17.53 -6.37 10.30
N THR A 54 16.58 -5.60 10.82
CA THR A 54 16.82 -4.51 11.78
C THR A 54 16.51 -4.90 13.23
N SER A 55 15.67 -5.91 13.42
CA SER A 55 15.40 -6.59 14.69
C SER A 55 15.04 -8.06 14.45
N SER A 56 14.71 -8.82 15.50
CA SER A 56 14.18 -10.19 15.35
C SER A 56 12.85 -10.26 14.60
N SER A 57 12.12 -9.14 14.53
CA SER A 57 10.76 -9.02 13.99
C SER A 57 10.67 -8.19 12.72
N ARG A 58 11.79 -7.59 12.26
CA ARG A 58 11.79 -6.54 11.24
C ARG A 58 12.84 -6.73 10.16
N VAL A 59 12.42 -6.57 8.91
CA VAL A 59 13.28 -6.55 7.72
C VAL A 59 13.01 -5.27 6.94
N GLU A 60 14.07 -4.62 6.50
CA GLU A 60 14.01 -3.39 5.73
C GLU A 60 14.71 -3.53 4.38
N ALA A 61 14.23 -2.80 3.39
CA ALA A 61 14.89 -2.60 2.11
C ALA A 61 14.58 -1.21 1.57
N ASP A 62 15.50 -0.62 0.82
CA ASP A 62 15.22 0.61 0.09
C ASP A 62 14.48 0.26 -1.22
N VAL A 63 13.57 1.15 -1.62
CA VAL A 63 12.78 1.04 -2.85
C VAL A 63 12.96 2.32 -3.66
N ILE A 64 13.50 2.21 -4.86
CA ILE A 64 13.79 3.34 -5.74
C ILE A 64 12.69 3.47 -6.78
N ASN A 65 12.16 4.69 -6.94
CA ASN A 65 11.29 5.01 -8.05
C ASN A 65 12.12 5.37 -9.28
N SER A 66 12.17 4.49 -10.28
CA SER A 66 12.97 4.65 -11.50
C SER A 66 12.60 5.87 -12.35
N LYS A 67 11.42 6.45 -12.19
CA LYS A 67 10.97 7.64 -12.95
C LYS A 67 11.49 8.95 -12.37
N ASN A 68 11.84 9.01 -11.08
CA ASN A 68 12.23 10.26 -10.42
C ASN A 68 13.41 10.13 -9.44
N GLY A 69 13.96 8.93 -9.26
CA GLY A 69 15.10 8.67 -8.38
C GLY A 69 14.78 8.71 -6.88
N VAL A 70 13.53 8.97 -6.48
CA VAL A 70 13.17 9.07 -5.06
C VAL A 70 13.31 7.70 -4.39
N ALA A 71 14.04 7.69 -3.28
CA ALA A 71 14.22 6.54 -2.42
C ALA A 71 13.14 6.49 -1.33
N LEU A 72 12.48 5.35 -1.23
CA LEU A 72 11.55 4.98 -0.18
C LEU A 72 12.18 3.89 0.68
N ARG A 73 11.67 3.72 1.90
CA ARG A 73 11.99 2.61 2.79
C ARG A 73 10.78 1.69 2.89
N LEU A 74 10.98 0.44 2.48
CA LEU A 74 10.07 -0.67 2.76
C LEU A 74 10.45 -1.28 4.10
N GLU A 75 9.51 -1.36 5.03
CA GLU A 75 9.64 -2.11 6.28
C GLU A 75 8.62 -3.25 6.28
N LEU A 76 9.07 -4.45 6.59
CA LEU A 76 8.24 -5.61 6.89
C LEU A 76 8.39 -5.91 8.38
N VAL A 77 7.26 -6.00 9.08
CA VAL A 77 7.21 -6.30 10.53
C VAL A 77 6.30 -7.50 10.73
N ALA A 78 6.80 -8.57 11.34
CA ALA A 78 5.94 -9.65 11.80
C ALA A 78 5.29 -9.26 13.14
N LEU A 79 4.01 -9.56 13.25
CA LEU A 79 3.22 -9.42 14.46
C LEU A 79 2.69 -10.79 14.87
N GLU A 80 2.31 -10.91 16.14
CA GLU A 80 1.63 -12.10 16.67
C GLU A 80 0.41 -12.48 15.80
N GLU A 81 -0.03 -13.74 15.94
CA GLU A 81 -1.17 -14.29 15.21
C GLU A 81 -0.98 -14.36 13.67
N GLY A 82 0.27 -14.34 13.20
CA GLY A 82 0.59 -14.57 11.79
C GLY A 82 0.27 -13.37 10.89
N VAL A 83 0.38 -12.16 11.43
CA VAL A 83 0.14 -10.91 10.69
C VAL A 83 1.47 -10.34 10.20
N LEU A 84 1.53 -9.97 8.92
CA LEU A 84 2.65 -9.22 8.35
C LEU A 84 2.23 -7.77 8.09
N ARG A 85 2.88 -6.82 8.77
CA ARG A 85 2.70 -5.38 8.53
C ARG A 85 3.74 -4.89 7.54
N MET A 86 3.27 -4.43 6.39
CA MET A 86 4.10 -3.76 5.38
C MET A 86 3.96 -2.25 5.53
N ARG A 87 5.09 -1.53 5.59
CA ARG A 87 5.15 -0.06 5.59
C ARG A 87 6.02 0.41 4.44
N LEU A 88 5.62 1.53 3.83
CA LEU A 88 6.42 2.22 2.83
C LEU A 88 6.43 3.70 3.19
N ASN A 89 7.62 4.28 3.35
CA ASN A 89 7.78 5.69 3.68
C ASN A 89 8.91 6.31 2.86
N GLU A 90 9.02 7.63 2.81
CA GLU A 90 10.21 8.29 2.26
C GLU A 90 11.43 7.92 3.10
N LYS A 91 12.52 7.52 2.45
CA LYS A 91 13.78 7.21 3.16
C LYS A 91 14.32 8.45 3.87
N GLU A 92 14.25 9.58 3.17
CA GLU A 92 14.58 10.91 3.66
C GLU A 92 13.49 11.87 3.22
N SER A 93 12.92 12.62 4.16
CA SER A 93 11.93 13.67 3.84
C SER A 93 12.07 14.83 4.81
N ALA A 94 11.89 16.05 4.30
CA ALA A 94 11.91 17.26 5.13
C ALA A 94 10.68 17.33 6.06
N VAL A 95 9.62 16.58 5.75
CA VAL A 95 8.38 16.58 6.53
C VAL A 95 8.02 15.12 6.84
N ALA A 96 7.82 14.83 8.12
CA ALA A 96 7.36 13.53 8.55
C ALA A 96 5.93 13.27 8.02
N ARG A 97 5.71 12.08 7.45
CA ARG A 97 4.37 11.63 7.10
C ARG A 97 3.59 11.29 8.37
N PHE A 98 2.31 11.59 8.36
CA PHE A 98 1.42 11.27 9.46
C PHE A 98 1.38 9.74 9.70
N GLU A 99 1.47 9.34 10.97
CA GLU A 99 1.31 7.97 11.42
C GLU A 99 0.17 7.92 12.46
N PRO A 100 -0.92 7.17 12.20
CA PRO A 100 -2.08 7.11 13.09
C PRO A 100 -1.81 6.19 14.29
N LYS A 101 -0.96 6.62 15.22
CA LYS A 101 -0.54 5.80 16.37
C LYS A 101 -1.69 5.60 17.36
N GLU A 102 -2.55 6.60 17.50
CA GLU A 102 -3.70 6.61 18.41
C GLU A 102 -4.80 5.63 17.98
N ALA A 103 -4.75 5.12 16.76
CA ALA A 103 -5.67 4.09 16.26
C ALA A 103 -5.20 2.66 16.59
N LEU A 104 -4.00 2.48 17.16
CA LEU A 104 -3.43 1.18 17.48
C LEU A 104 -3.61 0.87 18.97
N LEU A 105 -3.86 -0.40 19.27
CA LEU A 105 -3.90 -0.91 20.64
C LEU A 105 -2.49 -1.27 21.11
N ASP A 106 -2.17 -0.97 22.36
CA ASP A 106 -0.88 -1.32 22.98
C ASP A 106 -0.67 -2.84 23.11
N THR A 107 -1.73 -3.64 22.91
CA THR A 107 -1.68 -5.11 22.94
C THR A 107 -1.10 -5.71 21.67
N ILE A 108 -0.89 -4.94 20.61
CA ILE A 108 -0.28 -5.44 19.37
C ILE A 108 1.21 -5.70 19.62
N LYS A 109 1.61 -6.97 19.51
CA LYS A 109 2.99 -7.41 19.75
C LYS A 109 3.65 -7.87 18.47
N GLU A 110 4.95 -7.60 18.38
CA GLU A 110 5.79 -8.11 17.30
C GLU A 110 6.14 -9.58 17.55
N SER A 111 6.34 -10.34 16.48
CA SER A 111 6.80 -11.73 16.50
C SER A 111 8.04 -11.89 15.64
N ASP A 112 8.67 -13.06 15.68
CA ASP A 112 9.87 -13.30 14.87
C ASP A 112 9.57 -13.26 13.36
N LEU A 113 10.51 -12.65 12.63
CA LEU A 113 10.55 -12.54 11.17
C LEU A 113 11.94 -12.95 10.70
N HIS A 114 12.02 -14.04 9.96
CA HIS A 114 13.29 -14.54 9.46
C HIS A 114 13.47 -14.15 7.99
N LEU A 115 14.61 -13.52 7.68
CA LEU A 115 15.07 -13.33 6.31
C LEU A 115 15.75 -14.64 5.88
N GLU A 116 15.19 -15.34 4.90
CA GLU A 116 15.70 -16.64 4.46
C GLU A 116 16.46 -16.53 3.14
N ASN A 117 15.72 -16.49 2.02
CA ASN A 117 16.29 -16.50 0.69
C ASN A 117 16.44 -15.08 0.16
N LYS A 118 17.57 -14.82 -0.50
CA LYS A 118 17.84 -13.59 -1.25
C LYS A 118 18.59 -13.99 -2.51
N ASP A 119 18.01 -13.68 -3.65
CA ASP A 119 18.61 -13.84 -4.97
C ASP A 119 18.65 -12.49 -5.69
N ASP A 120 19.04 -12.48 -6.97
CA ASP A 120 19.18 -11.24 -7.76
C ASP A 120 17.84 -10.61 -8.16
N SER A 121 16.72 -11.28 -7.89
CA SER A 121 15.37 -10.89 -8.31
C SER A 121 14.38 -10.72 -7.17
N SER A 122 14.66 -11.30 -6.00
CA SER A 122 13.74 -11.33 -4.88
C SER A 122 14.41 -11.61 -3.53
N PHE A 123 13.67 -11.34 -2.46
CA PHE A 123 13.98 -11.90 -1.14
C PHE A 123 12.72 -12.47 -0.49
N THR A 124 12.90 -13.42 0.43
CA THR A 124 11.83 -14.12 1.15
C THR A 124 11.97 -13.90 2.64
N VAL A 125 10.84 -13.60 3.30
CA VAL A 125 10.73 -13.59 4.75
C VAL A 125 9.71 -14.61 5.24
N THR A 126 9.97 -15.25 6.37
CA THR A 126 9.05 -16.18 7.04
C THR A 126 8.63 -15.65 8.40
N PHE A 127 7.36 -15.86 8.74
CA PHE A 127 6.73 -15.40 9.97
C PHE A 127 5.67 -16.41 10.40
N GLY A 128 5.85 -17.05 11.55
CA GLY A 128 5.04 -18.19 11.96
C GLY A 128 5.04 -19.31 10.89
N LYS A 129 3.86 -19.68 10.39
CA LYS A 129 3.67 -20.68 9.30
C LYS A 129 3.52 -20.06 7.91
N HIS A 130 3.75 -18.76 7.80
CA HIS A 130 3.51 -17.96 6.61
C HIS A 130 4.84 -17.48 6.03
N ARG A 131 4.82 -17.11 4.75
CA ARG A 131 5.98 -16.49 4.09
C ARG A 131 5.54 -15.38 3.16
N ALA A 132 6.40 -14.39 2.97
CA ALA A 132 6.23 -13.38 1.94
C ALA A 132 7.44 -13.35 1.02
N ILE A 133 7.20 -13.33 -0.28
CA ILE A 133 8.21 -13.17 -1.32
C ILE A 133 8.09 -11.74 -1.84
N VAL A 134 9.16 -10.98 -1.73
CA VAL A 134 9.26 -9.62 -2.27
C VAL A 134 10.07 -9.67 -3.55
N ARG A 135 9.41 -9.47 -4.69
CA ARG A 135 10.05 -9.35 -6.01
C ARG A 135 10.56 -7.93 -6.21
N ALA A 136 11.75 -7.80 -6.76
CA ALA A 136 12.47 -6.54 -6.77
C ALA A 136 12.06 -5.59 -7.91
N SER A 137 11.84 -6.08 -9.13
CA SER A 137 11.66 -5.21 -10.30
C SER A 137 10.53 -5.70 -11.21
N PRO A 138 9.31 -5.12 -11.13
CA PRO A 138 8.89 -4.12 -10.14
C PRO A 138 8.62 -4.73 -8.76
N LEU A 139 8.55 -3.88 -7.72
CA LEU A 139 8.14 -4.23 -6.37
C LEU A 139 6.78 -4.93 -6.38
N VAL A 140 6.76 -6.21 -6.03
CA VAL A 140 5.56 -7.02 -5.80
C VAL A 140 5.78 -7.83 -4.53
N VAL A 141 4.76 -7.91 -3.66
CA VAL A 141 4.82 -8.72 -2.43
C VAL A 141 3.77 -9.82 -2.49
N GLU A 142 4.22 -11.07 -2.58
CA GLU A 142 3.38 -12.26 -2.59
C GLU A 142 3.37 -12.88 -1.20
N VAL A 143 2.20 -12.97 -0.58
CA VAL A 143 2.03 -13.55 0.76
C VAL A 143 1.40 -14.93 0.64
N TYR A 144 2.03 -15.91 1.29
CA TYR A 144 1.63 -17.30 1.31
C TYR A 144 1.29 -17.75 2.72
N SER A 145 0.23 -18.55 2.83
CA SER A 145 -0.18 -19.25 4.04
C SER A 145 -0.22 -20.74 3.78
N ASN A 146 0.52 -21.54 4.57
CA ASN A 146 0.63 -22.99 4.38
C ASN A 146 1.00 -23.39 2.92
N GLY A 147 1.88 -22.61 2.29
CA GLY A 147 2.29 -22.83 0.89
C GLY A 147 1.31 -22.33 -0.18
N GLN A 148 0.11 -21.89 0.18
CA GLN A 148 -0.87 -21.33 -0.76
C GLN A 148 -0.75 -19.81 -0.84
N LEU A 149 -0.74 -19.26 -2.06
CA LEU A 149 -0.76 -17.81 -2.28
C LEU A 149 -2.12 -17.24 -1.83
N VAL A 150 -2.11 -16.29 -0.90
CA VAL A 150 -3.33 -15.69 -0.34
C VAL A 150 -3.49 -14.20 -0.67
N LEU A 151 -2.39 -13.49 -0.91
CA LEU A 151 -2.42 -12.06 -1.22
C LEU A 151 -1.24 -11.67 -2.11
N VAL A 152 -1.47 -10.75 -3.04
CA VAL A 152 -0.40 -10.12 -3.83
C VAL A 152 -0.56 -8.60 -3.76
N ALA A 153 0.38 -7.92 -3.09
CA ALA A 153 0.44 -6.47 -3.08
C ALA A 153 1.14 -5.97 -4.34
N ASN A 154 0.60 -4.89 -4.92
CA ASN A 154 1.06 -4.30 -6.17
C ASN A 154 1.02 -5.22 -7.42
N ALA A 155 0.20 -6.27 -7.42
CA ALA A 155 0.06 -7.20 -8.56
C ALA A 155 -0.21 -6.51 -9.90
N ARG A 156 -1.02 -5.44 -9.88
CA ARG A 156 -1.41 -4.67 -11.08
C ARG A 156 -0.45 -3.51 -11.38
N GLY A 157 0.62 -3.34 -10.62
CA GLY A 157 1.55 -2.23 -10.78
C GLY A 157 0.90 -0.85 -10.54
N LEU A 158 0.00 -0.75 -9.57
CA LEU A 158 -0.75 0.48 -9.25
C LEU A 158 -0.23 1.21 -8.01
N LEU A 159 0.86 0.72 -7.40
CA LEU A 159 1.54 1.43 -6.34
C LEU A 159 1.87 2.84 -6.82
N ARG A 160 1.43 3.83 -6.04
CA ARG A 160 1.72 5.24 -6.28
C ARG A 160 2.01 5.89 -4.93
N PHE A 161 3.17 6.54 -4.87
CA PHE A 161 3.64 7.27 -3.72
C PHE A 161 4.06 8.66 -4.20
N GLU A 162 3.28 9.68 -3.84
CA GLU A 162 3.59 11.08 -4.16
C GLU A 162 4.55 11.64 -3.11
N HIS A 163 5.85 11.68 -3.43
CA HIS A 163 6.90 12.21 -2.55
C HIS A 163 6.69 13.68 -2.20
N TYR A 164 7.27 14.12 -1.08
CA TYR A 164 7.20 15.52 -0.68
C TYR A 164 7.92 16.41 -1.69
N ARG A 165 7.29 17.54 -2.05
CA ARG A 165 7.87 18.56 -2.92
C ARG A 165 7.71 19.93 -2.27
N PRO A 166 8.79 20.72 -2.11
CA PRO A 166 8.68 22.12 -1.73
C PRO A 166 7.77 22.87 -2.70
N ARG A 167 7.02 23.84 -2.18
CA ARG A 167 6.19 24.69 -3.03
C ARG A 167 7.11 25.53 -3.93
N GLY A 168 7.02 25.33 -5.25
CA GLY A 168 7.82 26.06 -6.24
C GLY A 168 8.91 25.25 -6.95
N SER A 169 9.17 24.00 -6.54
CA SER A 169 10.00 23.09 -7.34
C SER A 169 9.13 22.45 -8.43
N SER A 170 9.30 22.92 -9.68
CA SER A 170 8.69 22.33 -10.88
C SER A 170 9.51 21.14 -11.38
#